data_AF-A0A1I5W681-F1
#
_entry.id   AF-A0A1I5W681-F1
#
_cell.length_a   1.000
_cell.length_b   1.000
_cell.length_c   1.000
_cell.angle_alpha   90.00
_cell.angle_beta   90.00
_cell.angle_gamma   90.00
#
_symmetry.space_group_name_H-M   'P 1'
#
loop_
_entity.id
_entity.type
_entity.pdbx_description
1 polymer ?
#
loop_
_entity_poly.entity_id
_entity_poly.type
_entity_poly.pdbx_seq_one_letter_code
_entity_poly.pdbx_strand_id
1 'polypeptide(L)' 'MEKYIVEQIDDFFGVFSNNKNKDLNRLLIPYKLIKVPLSKGDVVEIERNDKGYQINVL' A
#
# COMPACT_ATOMS: atom_id res chain seq x y z
N MET A 1 2.43 -8.59 9.21
CA MET A 1 2.45 -8.02 7.86
C MET A 1 1.20 -8.45 7.11
N GLU A 2 0.44 -7.50 6.57
CA GLU A 2 -0.72 -7.79 5.71
C GLU A 2 -0.36 -7.59 4.25
N LYS A 3 -0.94 -8.43 3.37
CA LYS A 3 -0.76 -8.34 1.93
C LYS A 3 -1.81 -7.43 1.32
N TYR A 4 -1.37 -6.53 0.46
CA TYR A 4 -2.20 -5.61 -0.29
C TYR A 4 -1.89 -5.68 -1.78
N ILE A 5 -2.87 -5.30 -2.60
CA ILE A 5 -2.70 -5.06 -4.02
C ILE A 5 -2.67 -3.55 -4.22
N VAL A 6 -1.73 -3.07 -5.03
CA VAL A 6 -1.67 -1.66 -5.44
C VAL A 6 -2.78 -1.39 -6.46
N GLU A 7 -3.80 -0.62 -6.07
CA GLU A 7 -4.92 -0.25 -6.94
C GLU A 7 -4.61 0.99 -7.78
N GLN A 8 -3.92 1.95 -7.17
CA GLN A 8 -3.60 3.24 -7.76
C GLN A 8 -2.38 3.83 -7.05
N ILE A 9 -1.52 4.49 -7.81
CA ILE A 9 -0.49 5.38 -7.31
C ILE A 9 -0.52 6.64 -8.14
N ASP A 10 -0.65 7.78 -7.47
CA ASP A 10 -0.53 9.10 -8.04
C ASP A 10 0.44 9.96 -7.20
N ASP A 11 0.61 11.21 -7.60
CA ASP A 11 1.57 12.15 -6.98
C ASP A 11 1.23 12.47 -5.51
N PHE A 12 0.01 12.17 -5.04
CA PHE A 12 -0.47 12.51 -3.71
C PHE A 12 -0.54 11.28 -2.79
N PHE A 13 -1.10 10.18 -3.26
CA PHE A 13 -1.32 8.97 -2.46
C PHE A 13 -1.26 7.68 -3.29
N GLY A 14 -0.90 6.59 -2.60
CA GLY A 14 -1.13 5.23 -3.04
C GLY A 14 -2.38 4.64 -2.38
N VAL A 15 -3.15 3.89 -3.17
CA VAL A 15 -4.33 3.15 -2.73
C VAL A 15 -4.01 1.66 -2.76
N PHE A 16 -4.18 1.02 -1.61
CA PHE A 16 -3.83 -0.38 -1.40
C PHE A 16 -5.08 -1.14 -0.91
N SER A 17 -5.42 -2.25 -1.56
CA SER A 17 -6.59 -3.07 -1.20
C SER A 17 -6.16 -4.41 -0.60
N ASN A 18 -6.83 -4.85 0.46
CA ASN A 18 -6.64 -6.16 1.06
C ASN A 18 -7.83 -7.07 0.67
N ASN A 19 -7.56 -8.23 0.06
CA ASN A 19 -8.56 -9.20 -0.41
C ASN A 19 -9.40 -9.86 0.70
N LYS A 20 -9.04 -9.71 1.98
CA LYS A 20 -9.79 -10.25 3.12
C LYS A 20 -11.13 -9.55 3.35
N ASN A 21 -11.31 -8.32 2.85
CA ASN A 21 -12.60 -7.58 2.87
C ASN A 21 -12.54 -6.43 1.85
N LYS A 22 -12.89 -6.73 0.59
CA LYS A 22 -12.70 -5.85 -0.58
C LYS A 22 -13.25 -4.43 -0.43
N ASP A 23 -14.30 -4.23 0.34
CA ASP A 23 -14.95 -2.91 0.48
C ASP A 23 -14.56 -2.15 1.76
N LEU A 24 -13.99 -2.81 2.78
CA LEU A 24 -13.70 -2.20 4.09
C LEU A 24 -12.22 -1.95 4.35
N ASN A 25 -11.30 -2.59 3.62
CA ASN A 25 -9.87 -2.52 3.90
C ASN A 25 -9.08 -1.89 2.74
N ARG A 26 -9.38 -0.62 2.44
CA ARG A 26 -8.50 0.23 1.62
C ARG A 26 -7.57 1.01 2.54
N LEU A 27 -6.28 0.92 2.26
CA LEU A 27 -5.24 1.69 2.93
C LEU A 27 -4.78 2.82 1.99
N LEU A 28 -4.85 4.04 2.49
CA LEU A 28 -4.36 5.24 1.81
C LEU A 28 -3.03 5.64 2.43
N ILE A 29 -1.95 5.62 1.63
CA ILE A 29 -0.61 6.01 2.07
C ILE A 29 -0.18 7.25 1.27
N PRO A 30 0.15 8.38 1.92
CA PRO A 30 0.71 9.54 1.23
C PRO A 30 1.95 9.16 0.41
N TYR A 31 2.04 9.65 -0.83
CA TYR A 31 3.12 9.30 -1.76
C TYR A 31 4.52 9.54 -1.16
N LYS A 32 4.68 10.61 -0.37
CA LYS A 32 5.93 10.92 0.37
C LYS A 32 6.41 9.83 1.34
N LEU A 33 5.55 8.91 1.75
CA LEU A 33 5.89 7.78 2.64
C LEU A 33 6.17 6.50 1.85
N ILE A 34 5.88 6.47 0.56
CA ILE A 34 6.15 5.35 -0.33
C ILE A 34 7.59 5.51 -0.84
N LYS A 35 8.51 4.70 -0.30
CA LYS A 35 9.95 4.77 -0.60
C LYS A 35 10.44 3.69 -1.57
N VAL A 36 9.51 2.95 -2.15
CA VAL A 36 9.77 1.85 -3.08
C VAL A 36 9.04 2.12 -4.39
N PRO A 37 9.64 1.79 -5.55
CA PRO A 37 8.94 1.88 -6.83
C PRO A 37 7.80 0.85 -6.84
N LEU A 38 6.62 1.29 -7.29
CA LEU A 38 5.40 0.49 -7.29
C LEU A 38 4.61 0.76 -8.56
N SER A 39 3.95 -0.27 -9.07
CA SER A 39 3.04 -0.23 -10.20
C SER A 39 1.65 -0.72 -9.79
N LYS A 40 0.63 -0.28 -10.53
CA LYS A 40 -0.73 -0.82 -10.36
C LYS A 40 -0.72 -2.33 -10.59
N GLY A 41 -1.30 -3.08 -9.66
CA GLY A 41 -1.36 -4.53 -9.68
C GLY A 41 -0.26 -5.22 -8.85
N ASP A 42 0.77 -4.49 -8.40
CA ASP A 42 1.81 -5.06 -7.55
C ASP A 42 1.21 -5.60 -6.25
N VAL A 43 1.75 -6.73 -5.79
CA VAL A 43 1.42 -7.29 -4.48
C VAL A 43 2.50 -6.86 -3.50
N VAL A 44 2.07 -6.24 -2.41
CA VAL A 44 2.98 -5.69 -1.41
C VAL A 44 2.59 -6.18 -0.01
N GLU A 45 3.59 -6.29 0.85
CA GLU A 45 3.39 -6.42 2.29
C GLU A 45 3.57 -5.06 2.95
N ILE A 46 2.55 -4.63 3.70
CA ILE A 46 2.58 -3.35 4.40
C ILE A 46 2.50 -3.59 5.90
N GLU A 47 3.39 -2.92 6.62
CA GLU A 47 3.40 -2.84 8.08
C GLU A 47 3.41 -1.39 8.53
N ARG A 48 2.54 -1.05 9.48
CA ARG A 48 2.52 0.26 10.11
C ARG A 48 3.39 0.22 11.35
N ASN A 49 4.29 1.19 11.48
CA ASN A 49 5.13 1.38 12.66
C ASN A 49 5.08 2.84 13.13
N ASP A 50 5.75 3.15 14.23
CA ASP A 50 5.79 4.51 14.81
C ASP A 50 6.39 5.57 13.86
N LYS A 51 7.10 5.13 12.82
CA LYS A 51 7.77 5.99 11.82
C LYS A 51 7.02 6.07 10.48
N GLY A 52 5.86 5.43 10.36
CA GLY A 52 5.03 5.44 9.16
C GLY A 52 4.71 4.04 8.63
N TYR A 53 5.06 3.79 7.36
CA TYR A 53 4.77 2.55 6.66
C TYR A 53 6.05 1.91 6.13
N GLN A 54 6.20 0.62 6.38
CA GLN A 54 7.16 -0.23 5.71
C GLN A 54 6.42 -1.02 4.62
N ILE A 55 6.92 -0.93 3.39
CA ILE A 55 6.31 -1.56 2.20
C ILE A 55 7.37 -2.47 1.57
N ASN A 56 7.06 -3.75 1.45
CA ASN A 56 7.91 -4.73 0.76
C ASN A 56 7.17 -5.23 -0.49
N VAL A 57 7.83 -5.22 -1.65
CA VAL A 57 7.29 -5.77 -2.91
C VAL A 57 7.57 -7.26 -2.96
N LEU A 58 6.59 -8.07 -3.38
CA LEU A 58 6.69 -9.52 -3.52
C LEU A 58 6.95 -9.97 -4.96
#